data_AF-A0A3D1TMV8-F1
#
_entry.id   AF-A0A3D1TMV8-F1
#
_cell.length_a   1.000
_cell.length_b   1.000
_cell.length_c   1.000
_cell.angle_alpha   90.00
_cell.angle_beta   90.00
_cell.angle_gamma   90.00
#
_symmetry.space_group_name_H-M   'P 1'
#
loop_
_entity.id
_entity.type
_entity.pdbx_description
1 polymer ?
#
loop_
_entity_poly.entity_id
_entity_poly.type
_entity_poly.pdbx_seq_one_letter_code
_entity_poly.pdbx_strand_id
1 'polypeptide(L)'
;MEEMLSATFEMDDNGLCIIRCDPPVNGSDSFVFMPDVLVSWKALLGLASTREAIAAIMQSREDVSRYDPKTGRGVWTGAFEALEAALSDSATGVSMLAADGEVMNDPLTAARNKARGGMNLPVMSNETDARMCAALTADGSGVEASSGIDVACTRDVEGLDDFLSDESTLTMLDECEERFYEALMPRQNQQN
;
A
#
# COMPACT_ATOMS: atom_id res chain seq x y z
N MET A 1 -30.18 -4.71 15.07
CA MET A 1 -30.13 -4.99 13.63
C MET A 1 -28.80 -4.41 13.22
N GLU A 2 -27.76 -5.23 13.08
CA GLU A 2 -26.50 -4.76 12.51
C GLU A 2 -26.83 -4.36 11.06
N GLU A 3 -26.60 -3.09 10.70
CA GLU A 3 -26.63 -2.69 9.30
C GLU A 3 -25.49 -3.44 8.61
N MET A 4 -25.85 -4.40 7.76
CA MET A 4 -24.87 -5.12 6.94
C MET A 4 -24.30 -4.11 5.94
N LEU A 5 -22.99 -3.91 5.97
CA LEU A 5 -22.31 -3.11 4.96
C LEU A 5 -22.56 -3.74 3.58
N SER A 6 -23.22 -3.00 2.69
CA SER A 6 -23.29 -3.35 1.27
C SER A 6 -22.21 -2.56 0.55
N ALA A 7 -21.29 -3.26 -0.10
CA ALA A 7 -20.26 -2.62 -0.90
C ALA A 7 -20.06 -3.36 -2.23
N THR A 8 -19.75 -2.61 -3.28
CA THR A 8 -19.49 -3.14 -4.62
C THR A 8 -18.18 -2.60 -5.14
N PHE A 9 -17.45 -3.42 -5.89
CA PHE A 9 -16.24 -3.07 -6.63
C PHE A 9 -16.50 -3.24 -8.11
N GLU A 10 -16.17 -2.22 -8.90
CA GLU A 10 -16.14 -2.31 -10.36
C GLU A 10 -14.93 -1.58 -10.94
N MET A 11 -14.52 -1.99 -12.13
CA MET A 11 -13.63 -1.21 -12.97
C MET A 11 -14.45 -0.64 -14.13
N ASP A 12 -14.43 0.68 -14.31
CA ASP A 12 -15.16 1.32 -15.40
C ASP A 12 -14.42 1.17 -16.76
N ASP A 13 -15.08 1.60 -17.83
CA ASP A 13 -14.51 1.55 -19.19
C ASP A 13 -13.23 2.41 -19.38
N ASN A 14 -12.97 3.35 -18.46
CA ASN A 14 -11.77 4.18 -18.45
C ASN A 14 -10.64 3.58 -17.61
N GLY A 15 -10.86 2.42 -16.97
CA GLY A 15 -9.91 1.76 -16.09
C GLY A 15 -9.90 2.32 -14.66
N LEU A 16 -10.92 3.08 -14.24
CA LEU A 16 -11.06 3.53 -12.86
C LEU A 16 -11.61 2.40 -12.00
N CYS A 17 -10.91 2.08 -10.92
CA CYS A 17 -11.43 1.24 -9.86
C CYS A 17 -12.37 2.06 -8.97
N ILE A 18 -13.59 1.57 -8.78
CA ILE A 18 -14.64 2.24 -8.03
C ILE A 18 -15.16 1.28 -6.96
N ILE A 19 -15.07 1.71 -5.71
CA ILE A 19 -15.72 1.06 -4.57
C ILE A 19 -16.91 1.91 -4.18
N ARG A 20 -18.11 1.35 -4.12
CA ARG A 20 -19.29 2.03 -3.56
C ARG A 20 -19.68 1.36 -2.26
N CYS A 21 -19.98 2.17 -1.24
CA CYS A 21 -20.30 1.72 0.11
C CYS A 21 -21.64 2.28 0.58
N ASP A 22 -22.51 1.41 1.06
CA ASP A 22 -23.76 1.75 1.72
C ASP A 22 -23.93 0.87 2.99
N PRO A 23 -23.79 1.43 4.21
CA PRO A 23 -23.59 2.84 4.52
C PRO A 23 -22.14 3.33 4.24
N PRO A 24 -21.92 4.66 4.20
CA PRO A 24 -20.60 5.26 3.96
C PRO A 24 -19.52 4.77 4.94
N VAL A 25 -18.35 4.41 4.41
CA VAL A 25 -17.17 4.07 5.21
C VAL A 25 -16.36 5.33 5.43
N ASN A 26 -16.10 5.69 6.69
CA ASN A 26 -15.35 6.91 7.05
C ASN A 26 -15.94 8.21 6.48
N GLY A 27 -17.25 8.25 6.25
CA GLY A 27 -17.94 9.40 5.66
C GLY A 27 -17.87 9.46 4.13
N SER A 28 -17.28 8.45 3.48
CA SER A 28 -17.23 8.32 2.02
C SER A 28 -18.19 7.23 1.55
N ASP A 29 -19.08 7.58 0.64
CA ASP A 29 -19.98 6.65 -0.06
C ASP A 29 -19.29 5.94 -1.22
N SER A 30 -18.13 6.46 -1.65
CA SER A 30 -17.38 5.93 -2.76
C SER A 30 -15.88 6.23 -2.66
N PHE A 31 -15.07 5.30 -3.18
CA PHE A 31 -13.64 5.46 -3.37
C PHE A 31 -13.34 5.23 -4.84
N VAL A 32 -12.64 6.18 -5.47
CA VAL A 32 -12.32 6.13 -6.90
C VAL A 32 -10.82 6.32 -7.06
N PHE A 33 -10.16 5.39 -7.75
CA PHE A 33 -8.71 5.43 -7.96
C PHE A 33 -8.31 4.70 -9.24
N MET A 34 -7.16 5.09 -9.81
CA MET A 34 -6.53 4.35 -10.89
C MET A 34 -5.74 3.15 -10.33
N PRO A 35 -5.53 2.07 -11.10
CA PRO A 35 -4.64 0.98 -10.74
C PRO A 35 -3.23 1.44 -10.36
N ASP A 36 -2.67 2.44 -11.07
CA ASP A 36 -1.37 3.04 -10.72
C ASP A 36 -1.36 3.67 -9.31
N VAL A 37 -2.48 4.27 -8.90
CA VAL A 37 -2.63 4.81 -7.54
C VAL A 37 -2.65 3.66 -6.53
N LEU A 38 -3.39 2.60 -6.82
CA LEU A 38 -3.49 1.44 -5.94
C LEU A 38 -2.12 0.80 -5.67
N VAL A 39 -1.30 0.58 -6.70
CA VAL A 39 0.05 0.02 -6.54
C VAL A 39 1.00 0.98 -5.84
N SER A 40 0.89 2.28 -6.09
CA SER A 40 1.72 3.28 -5.39
C SER A 40 1.41 3.29 -3.88
N TRP A 41 0.14 3.13 -3.50
CA TRP A 41 -0.28 3.02 -2.11
C TRP A 41 0.22 1.72 -1.46
N LYS A 42 0.12 0.59 -2.18
CA LYS A 42 0.69 -0.69 -1.74
C LYS A 42 2.17 -0.54 -1.40
N ALA A 43 2.96 0.09 -2.28
CA ALA A 43 4.39 0.31 -2.06
C ALA A 43 4.68 1.30 -0.91
N LEU A 44 4.06 2.48 -0.92
CA LEU A 44 4.27 3.55 0.06
C LEU A 44 3.91 3.13 1.50
N LEU A 45 2.85 2.33 1.64
CA LEU A 45 2.38 1.85 2.95
C LEU A 45 2.96 0.49 3.34
N GLY A 46 3.75 -0.16 2.46
CA GLY A 46 4.35 -1.46 2.71
C GLY A 46 3.31 -2.55 2.89
N LEU A 47 2.34 -2.63 1.99
CA LEU A 47 1.21 -3.55 2.08
C LEU A 47 1.55 -4.85 1.38
N ALA A 48 1.10 -5.97 1.95
CA ALA A 48 1.44 -7.29 1.46
C ALA A 48 0.62 -7.70 0.22
N SER A 49 -0.56 -7.10 0.03
CA SER A 49 -1.44 -7.45 -1.08
C SER A 49 -2.27 -6.26 -1.58
N THR A 50 -2.81 -6.41 -2.78
CA THR A 50 -3.79 -5.48 -3.34
C THR A 50 -5.05 -5.37 -2.47
N ARG A 51 -5.46 -6.46 -1.81
CA ARG A 51 -6.57 -6.43 -0.84
C ARG A 51 -6.24 -5.57 0.36
N GLU A 52 -5.04 -5.68 0.93
CA GLU A 52 -4.60 -4.79 2.00
C GLU A 52 -4.54 -3.32 1.54
N ALA A 53 -4.17 -3.06 0.28
CA ALA A 53 -4.20 -1.71 -0.29
C ALA A 53 -5.61 -1.12 -0.38
N ILE A 54 -6.57 -1.91 -0.85
CA ILE A 54 -7.98 -1.51 -0.88
C ILE A 54 -8.52 -1.30 0.55
N ALA A 55 -8.21 -2.22 1.46
CA ALA A 55 -8.59 -2.09 2.86
C ALA A 55 -7.99 -0.83 3.51
N ALA A 56 -6.72 -0.53 3.21
CA ALA A 56 -6.05 0.67 3.68
C ALA A 56 -6.70 1.93 3.12
N ILE A 57 -7.05 1.97 1.83
CA ILE A 57 -7.78 3.10 1.21
C ILE A 57 -9.10 3.34 1.94
N MET A 58 -9.92 2.29 2.10
CA MET A 58 -11.23 2.39 2.75
C MET A 58 -11.13 2.83 4.21
N GLN A 59 -10.14 2.32 4.95
CA GLN A 59 -9.96 2.62 6.38
C GLN A 59 -9.22 3.92 6.65
N SER A 60 -8.44 4.40 5.68
CA SER A 60 -7.58 5.55 5.88
C SER A 60 -8.37 6.81 6.19
N ARG A 61 -7.80 7.63 7.08
CA ARG A 61 -8.30 8.96 7.39
C ARG A 61 -7.10 9.90 7.38
N GLU A 62 -6.93 10.64 6.30
CA GLU A 62 -5.83 11.58 6.18
C GLU A 62 -5.88 12.62 7.31
N ASP A 63 -4.75 12.80 8.01
CA ASP A 63 -4.57 13.88 8.97
C ASP A 63 -4.39 15.21 8.24
N VAL A 64 -5.52 15.84 7.88
CA VAL A 64 -5.56 17.12 7.15
C VAL A 64 -4.91 18.28 7.91
N SER A 65 -4.63 18.13 9.20
CA SER A 65 -3.89 19.14 9.98
C SER A 65 -2.42 19.27 9.55
N ARG A 66 -1.88 18.24 8.88
CA ARG A 66 -0.51 18.22 8.37
C ARG A 66 -0.36 18.89 7.01
N TYR A 67 -1.46 19.30 6.39
CA TYR A 67 -1.42 19.98 5.11
C TYR A 67 -0.87 21.40 5.27
N ASP A 68 0.22 21.70 4.56
CA ASP A 68 0.74 23.06 4.42
C ASP A 68 0.20 23.71 3.13
N PRO A 69 -0.74 24.66 3.24
CA PRO A 69 -1.33 25.31 2.07
C PRO A 69 -0.35 26.20 1.29
N LYS A 70 0.80 26.57 1.87
CA LYS A 70 1.79 27.41 1.19
C LYS A 70 2.69 26.62 0.25
N THR A 71 3.00 25.39 0.64
CA THR A 71 3.89 24.50 -0.14
C THR A 71 3.11 23.39 -0.85
N GLY A 72 1.82 23.22 -0.55
CA GLY A 72 0.99 22.13 -1.04
C GLY A 72 1.37 20.77 -0.45
N ARG A 73 2.26 20.73 0.54
CA ARG A 73 2.76 19.48 1.14
C ARG A 73 1.71 18.89 2.07
N GLY A 74 1.35 17.65 1.82
CA GLY A 74 0.44 16.87 2.68
C GLY A 74 1.11 15.63 3.24
N VAL A 75 0.29 14.73 3.81
CA VAL A 75 0.73 13.42 4.29
C VAL A 75 1.45 12.64 3.20
N TRP A 76 0.91 12.70 1.98
CA TRP A 76 1.43 12.01 0.79
C TRP A 76 2.82 12.46 0.38
N THR A 77 3.08 13.77 0.33
CA THR A 77 4.41 14.29 -0.03
C THR A 77 5.45 13.87 1.00
N GLY A 78 5.12 13.95 2.29
CA GLY A 78 6.03 13.55 3.36
C GLY A 78 6.30 12.03 3.43
N ALA A 79 5.34 11.21 2.97
CA ALA A 79 5.50 9.77 2.81
C ALA A 79 6.40 9.42 1.63
N PHE A 80 6.17 10.04 0.48
CA PHE A 80 6.96 9.84 -0.74
C PHE A 80 8.42 10.22 -0.54
N GLU A 81 8.69 11.39 0.04
CA GLU A 81 10.06 11.83 0.33
C GLU A 81 10.78 10.91 1.33
N ALA A 82 10.05 10.34 2.29
CA ALA A 82 10.63 9.38 3.22
C ALA A 82 10.99 8.07 2.51
N LEU A 83 10.13 7.60 1.59
CA LEU A 83 10.40 6.42 0.76
C LEU A 83 11.60 6.66 -0.16
N GLU A 84 11.63 7.79 -0.87
CA GLU A 84 12.72 8.18 -1.77
C GLU A 84 14.06 8.28 -1.02
N ALA A 85 14.06 8.90 0.17
CA ALA A 85 15.24 8.97 1.03
C ALA A 85 15.70 7.58 1.50
N ALA A 86 14.78 6.71 1.91
CA ALA A 86 15.10 5.35 2.33
C ALA A 86 15.67 4.50 1.18
N LEU A 87 15.12 4.60 -0.03
CA LEU A 87 15.65 3.92 -1.22
C LEU A 87 17.04 4.44 -1.63
N SER A 88 17.27 5.75 -1.50
CA SER A 88 18.56 6.36 -1.79
C SER A 88 19.64 5.98 -0.77
N ASP A 89 19.29 5.89 0.52
CA ASP A 89 20.21 5.58 1.61
C ASP A 89 20.53 4.07 1.69
N SER A 90 19.51 3.20 1.53
CA SER A 90 19.67 1.72 1.53
C SER A 90 20.51 1.18 0.37
N ALA A 91 20.64 1.92 -0.73
CA ALA A 91 21.55 1.61 -1.83
C ALA A 91 23.04 1.62 -1.40
N THR A 92 23.37 2.14 -0.21
CA THR A 92 24.76 2.23 0.29
C THR A 92 25.17 1.14 1.29
N GLY A 93 24.30 0.17 1.59
CA GLY A 93 24.68 -1.09 2.23
C GLY A 93 23.87 -1.46 3.46
N VAL A 94 23.02 -2.49 3.34
CA VAL A 94 22.36 -3.12 4.48
C VAL A 94 22.61 -4.64 4.45
N SER A 95 23.27 -5.11 5.50
CA SER A 95 23.31 -6.52 5.89
C SER A 95 21.92 -6.90 6.42
N MET A 96 21.13 -7.59 5.61
CA MET A 96 19.70 -7.92 5.83
C MET A 96 19.40 -8.91 6.98
N LEU A 97 20.39 -9.27 7.80
CA LEU A 97 20.22 -10.17 8.94
C LEU A 97 21.13 -9.73 10.08
N ALA A 98 20.57 -9.21 11.18
CA ALA A 98 21.25 -9.25 12.45
C ALA A 98 21.35 -10.72 12.90
N ALA A 99 22.47 -11.09 13.51
CA ALA A 99 22.73 -12.48 13.92
C ALA A 99 21.75 -13.03 14.97
N ASP A 100 20.91 -12.18 15.55
CA ASP A 100 19.87 -12.48 16.53
C ASP A 100 18.44 -12.58 15.91
N GLY A 101 18.29 -12.34 14.60
CA GLY A 101 17.00 -12.42 13.91
C GLY A 101 16.09 -11.20 14.10
N GLU A 102 16.56 -10.15 14.79
CA GLU A 102 15.85 -8.88 14.89
C GLU A 102 16.16 -8.01 13.66
N VAL A 103 15.13 -7.60 12.93
CA VAL A 103 15.28 -6.59 11.87
C VAL A 103 15.60 -5.27 12.58
N MET A 104 16.85 -4.81 12.50
CA MET A 104 17.21 -3.43 12.86
C MET A 104 16.22 -2.49 12.18
N ASN A 105 15.84 -1.39 12.82
CA ASN A 105 14.94 -0.38 12.24
C ASN A 105 15.40 0.02 10.83
N ASP A 106 14.87 -0.65 9.82
CA ASP A 106 15.27 -0.42 8.45
C ASP A 106 14.67 0.93 8.02
N PRO A 107 15.46 1.80 7.38
CA PRO A 107 14.98 3.11 6.92
C PRO A 107 13.67 3.03 6.10
N LEU A 108 13.45 1.94 5.34
CA LEU A 108 12.24 1.72 4.56
C LEU A 108 11.02 1.47 5.45
N THR A 109 11.16 0.66 6.50
CA THR A 109 10.09 0.39 7.48
C THR A 109 9.75 1.65 8.27
N ALA A 110 10.75 2.47 8.61
CA ALA A 110 10.52 3.78 9.22
C ALA A 110 9.75 4.74 8.29
N ALA A 111 10.11 4.79 7.00
CA ALA A 111 9.42 5.59 6.00
C ALA A 111 7.95 5.16 5.81
N ARG A 112 7.71 3.85 5.67
CA ARG A 112 6.36 3.26 5.61
C ARG A 112 5.53 3.59 6.85
N ASN A 113 6.11 3.49 8.04
CA ASN A 113 5.41 3.82 9.29
C ASN A 113 5.07 5.31 9.41
N LYS A 114 5.92 6.20 8.89
CA LYS A 114 5.60 7.63 8.79
C LYS A 114 4.39 7.88 7.88
N ALA A 115 4.33 7.18 6.74
CA ALA A 115 3.19 7.23 5.82
C ALA A 115 1.90 6.72 6.49
N ARG A 116 1.94 5.53 7.10
CA ARG A 116 0.82 4.92 7.82
C ARG A 116 0.31 5.82 8.96
N GLY A 117 1.22 6.42 9.74
CA GLY A 117 0.88 7.36 10.80
C GLY A 117 0.26 8.69 10.33
N GLY A 118 0.45 9.09 9.07
CA GLY A 118 -0.26 10.23 8.49
C GLY A 118 -1.65 9.88 7.97
N MET A 119 -1.86 8.62 7.60
CA MET A 119 -3.15 8.08 7.15
C MET A 119 -4.00 7.51 8.30
N ASN A 120 -3.54 7.66 9.55
CA ASN A 120 -4.13 7.05 10.75
C ASN A 120 -4.28 5.53 10.64
N LEU A 121 -3.35 4.87 9.95
CA LEU A 121 -3.29 3.42 9.82
C LEU A 121 -2.37 2.80 10.89
N PRO A 122 -2.58 1.53 11.29
CA PRO A 122 -1.70 0.82 12.20
C PRO A 122 -0.26 0.81 11.68
N VAL A 123 0.72 1.13 12.53
CA VAL A 123 2.15 1.04 12.17
C VAL A 123 2.60 -0.42 12.16
N MET A 124 3.51 -0.76 11.24
CA MET A 124 4.13 -2.06 11.12
C MET A 124 5.21 -2.23 12.20
N SER A 125 5.10 -3.28 13.01
CA SER A 125 6.16 -3.67 13.95
C SER A 125 7.30 -4.41 13.26
N ASN A 126 8.51 -4.39 13.83
CA ASN A 126 9.65 -5.14 13.28
C ASN A 126 9.35 -6.65 13.18
N GLU A 127 8.59 -7.21 14.13
CA GLU A 127 8.13 -8.59 14.08
C GLU A 127 7.19 -8.86 12.89
N THR A 128 6.27 -7.92 12.61
CA THR A 128 5.36 -8.01 11.45
C THR A 128 6.14 -7.91 10.15
N ASP A 129 7.08 -6.98 10.05
CA ASP A 129 7.96 -6.79 8.90
C ASP A 129 8.81 -8.03 8.62
N ALA A 130 9.43 -8.59 9.67
CA ALA A 130 10.22 -9.82 9.57
C ALA A 130 9.37 -11.02 9.09
N ARG A 131 8.16 -11.17 9.63
CA ARG A 131 7.22 -12.22 9.19
C ARG A 131 6.77 -12.03 7.75
N MET A 132 6.48 -10.79 7.34
CA MET A 132 6.10 -10.46 5.98
C MET A 132 7.25 -10.79 5.01
N CYS A 133 8.48 -10.36 5.30
CA CYS A 133 9.67 -10.69 4.51
C CYS A 133 9.89 -12.21 4.42
N ALA A 134 9.73 -12.93 5.53
CA ALA A 134 9.83 -14.39 5.53
C ALA A 134 8.74 -15.05 4.68
N ALA A 135 7.49 -14.60 4.75
CA ALA A 135 6.38 -15.12 3.96
C ALA A 135 6.58 -14.88 2.45
N LEU A 136 7.06 -13.69 2.07
CA LEU A 136 7.34 -13.35 0.66
C LEU A 136 8.51 -14.14 0.06
N THR A 137 9.44 -14.62 0.87
CA THR A 137 10.61 -15.40 0.42
C THR A 137 10.42 -16.92 0.56
N ALA A 138 9.47 -17.36 1.39
CA ALA A 138 9.19 -18.76 1.63
C ALA A 138 8.30 -19.35 0.53
N ASP A 139 8.93 -19.87 -0.52
CA ASP A 139 8.26 -20.59 -1.59
C ASP A 139 7.51 -21.83 -1.03
N GLY A 140 6.17 -21.78 -1.04
CA GLY A 140 5.31 -22.91 -0.65
C GLY A 140 4.98 -23.09 0.85
N SER A 141 5.24 -22.10 1.72
CA SER A 141 4.94 -22.24 3.17
C SER A 141 3.46 -22.15 3.55
N GLY A 142 2.59 -21.70 2.64
CA GLY A 142 1.16 -21.48 2.90
C GLY A 142 0.86 -20.37 3.92
N VAL A 143 1.89 -19.64 4.38
CA VAL A 143 1.73 -18.47 5.24
C VAL A 143 1.53 -17.26 4.32
N GLU A 144 0.33 -16.69 4.33
CA GLU A 144 0.06 -15.46 3.59
C GLU A 144 0.83 -14.29 4.22
N ALA A 145 1.53 -13.53 3.38
CA ALA A 145 2.17 -12.30 3.82
C ALA A 145 1.10 -11.31 4.28
N SER A 146 1.34 -10.64 5.41
CA SER A 146 0.46 -9.56 5.89
C SER A 146 1.29 -8.41 6.46
N SER A 147 0.86 -7.19 6.19
CA SER A 147 1.41 -5.97 6.78
C SER A 147 0.71 -5.54 8.07
N GLY A 148 -0.25 -6.34 8.55
CA GLY A 148 -1.07 -6.03 9.72
C GLY A 148 -2.23 -5.06 9.45
N ILE A 149 -2.58 -4.81 8.18
CA ILE A 149 -3.83 -4.11 7.84
C ILE A 149 -4.99 -5.10 7.94
N ASP A 150 -6.06 -4.71 8.63
CA ASP A 150 -7.28 -5.50 8.71
C ASP A 150 -8.03 -5.46 7.37
N VAL A 151 -8.22 -6.62 6.74
CA VAL A 151 -8.95 -6.76 5.48
C VAL A 151 -10.45 -7.06 5.68
N ALA A 152 -10.95 -7.12 6.92
CA ALA A 152 -12.36 -7.44 7.20
C ALA A 152 -13.34 -6.51 6.46
N CYS A 153 -13.01 -5.22 6.34
CA CYS A 153 -13.83 -4.24 5.60
C CYS A 153 -13.97 -4.51 4.10
N THR A 154 -13.16 -5.43 3.55
CA THR A 154 -13.16 -5.81 2.13
C THR A 154 -13.78 -7.17 1.86
N ARG A 155 -14.17 -7.92 2.90
CA ARG A 155 -14.62 -9.31 2.77
C ARG A 155 -15.94 -9.43 2.01
N ASP A 156 -16.86 -8.51 2.29
CA ASP A 156 -18.22 -8.54 1.74
C ASP A 156 -18.39 -7.53 0.59
N VAL A 157 -17.29 -7.09 -0.03
CA VAL A 157 -17.33 -6.22 -1.21
C VAL A 157 -17.57 -7.08 -2.45
N GLU A 158 -18.78 -6.98 -2.99
CA GLU A 158 -19.16 -7.71 -4.20
C GLU A 158 -18.26 -7.31 -5.38
N GLY A 159 -17.79 -8.29 -6.17
CA GLY A 159 -16.92 -8.08 -7.33
C GLY A 159 -15.43 -7.93 -7.00
N LEU A 160 -15.05 -7.73 -5.73
CA LEU A 160 -13.63 -7.56 -5.38
C LEU A 160 -12.84 -8.87 -5.51
N ASP A 161 -13.40 -9.99 -5.08
CA ASP A 161 -12.74 -11.29 -5.19
C ASP A 161 -12.51 -11.70 -6.65
N ASP A 162 -13.45 -11.37 -7.54
CA ASP A 162 -13.32 -11.60 -8.98
C ASP A 162 -12.21 -10.74 -9.57
N PHE A 163 -12.15 -9.44 -9.23
CA PHE A 163 -11.06 -8.55 -9.62
C PHE A 163 -9.69 -9.07 -9.15
N LEU A 164 -9.57 -9.52 -7.90
CA LEU A 164 -8.31 -9.99 -7.33
C LEU A 164 -7.87 -11.37 -7.86
N SER A 165 -8.79 -12.13 -8.49
CA SER A 165 -8.49 -13.46 -9.04
C SER A 165 -8.35 -13.47 -10.57
N ASP A 166 -8.70 -12.36 -11.22
CA ASP A 166 -8.65 -12.24 -12.68
C ASP A 166 -7.22 -12.06 -13.20
N GLU A 167 -6.76 -12.95 -14.08
CA GLU A 167 -5.39 -12.96 -14.61
C GLU A 167 -5.03 -11.66 -15.35
N SER A 168 -5.99 -11.06 -16.07
CA SER A 168 -5.76 -9.83 -16.81
C SER A 168 -5.56 -8.64 -15.85
N THR A 169 -6.32 -8.62 -14.77
CA THR A 169 -6.19 -7.64 -13.68
C THR A 169 -4.85 -7.78 -12.98
N LEU A 170 -4.45 -9.00 -12.64
CA LEU A 170 -3.15 -9.26 -12.00
C LEU A 170 -1.99 -8.80 -12.89
N THR A 171 -2.04 -9.12 -14.19
CA THR A 171 -1.05 -8.67 -15.16
C THR A 171 -0.98 -7.14 -15.24
N MET A 172 -2.14 -6.47 -15.28
CA MET A 172 -2.20 -5.00 -15.29
C MET A 172 -1.60 -4.40 -14.02
N LEU A 173 -1.88 -4.97 -12.84
CA LEU A 173 -1.34 -4.50 -11.57
C LEU A 173 0.18 -4.69 -11.51
N ASP A 174 0.70 -5.80 -12.02
CA ASP A 174 2.14 -6.04 -12.13
C ASP A 174 2.81 -4.99 -13.04
N GLU A 175 2.23 -4.70 -14.21
CA GLU A 175 2.74 -3.65 -15.11
C GLU A 175 2.70 -2.25 -14.46
N CYS A 176 1.65 -1.93 -13.71
CA CYS A 176 1.56 -0.69 -12.93
C CYS A 176 2.67 -0.62 -11.87
N GLU A 177 2.91 -1.71 -11.15
CA GLU A 177 3.94 -1.80 -10.11
C GLU A 177 5.35 -1.63 -10.70
N GLU A 178 5.62 -2.26 -11.84
CA GLU A 178 6.88 -2.07 -12.58
C GLU A 178 7.11 -0.60 -12.96
N ARG A 179 6.11 0.07 -13.54
CA ARG A 179 6.19 1.50 -13.89
C ARG A 179 6.44 2.39 -12.68
N PHE A 180 5.82 2.08 -11.54
CA PHE A 180 6.01 2.83 -10.30
C PHE A 180 7.47 2.74 -9.82
N TYR A 181 8.04 1.53 -9.76
CA TYR A 181 9.43 1.37 -9.36
C TYR A 181 10.42 1.94 -10.39
N GLU A 182 10.15 1.80 -11.70
CA GLU A 182 10.95 2.44 -12.75
C GLU A 182 11.03 3.96 -12.56
N ALA A 183 9.91 4.59 -12.17
CA ALA A 183 9.87 6.03 -11.90
C ALA A 183 10.70 6.45 -10.67
N LEU A 184 10.90 5.54 -9.70
CA LEU A 184 11.72 5.78 -8.51
C LEU A 184 13.22 5.55 -8.74
N MET A 185 13.58 4.74 -9.75
CA MET A 185 14.99 4.45 -10.04
C MET A 185 15.69 5.68 -10.63
N PRO A 186 16.94 5.98 -10.22
CA PRO A 186 17.69 7.05 -10.84
C PRO A 186 17.85 6.76 -12.33
N ARG A 187 17.33 7.64 -13.19
CA ARG A 187 17.59 7.55 -14.63
C ARG A 187 19.09 7.67 -14.82
N GLN A 188 19.76 6.57 -15.18
CA GLN A 188 21.09 6.67 -15.77
C GLN A 188 20.90 7.51 -17.02
N ASN A 189 21.32 8.77 -16.97
CA ASN A 189 21.34 9.64 -18.14
C ASN A 189 22.00 8.86 -19.27
N GLN A 190 21.22 8.50 -20.30
CA GLN A 190 21.74 8.11 -21.60
C GLN A 190 22.40 9.35 -22.21
N GLN A 191 23.58 9.69 -21.70
CA GLN A 191 24.55 10.50 -22.42
C GLN A 191 25.37 9.53 -23.26
N ASN A 192 24.87 9.21 -24.45
CA ASN A 192 25.66 8.75 -25.58
C ASN A 192 25.41 9.69 -26.76
#